data_AF-A0A6A5AQR9-F1
#
_entry.id   AF-A0A6A5AQR9-F1
#
_cell.length_a   1.000
_cell.length_b   1.000
_cell.length_c   1.000
_cell.angle_alpha   90.00
_cell.angle_beta   90.00
_cell.angle_gamma   90.00
#
_symmetry.space_group_name_H-M   'P 1'
#
loop_
_entity.id
_entity.type
_entity.pdbx_description
1 polymer ?
#
loop_
_entity_poly.entity_id
_entity_poly.type
_entity_poly.pdbx_seq_one_letter_code
_entity_poly.pdbx_strand_id
1 'polypeptide(L)' 'MQDYFAPNCMYPDDLFKRRFRMSRDLFLHVMNTVEANDSYFTQRNDAVGELGLSSYQRVAACIRHLATGTAMDDLDDR' A
#
# COMPACT_ATOMS: atom_id res chain seq x y z
N MET A 1 0.63 -8.08 4.02
CA MET A 1 0.16 -9.08 3.03
C MET A 1 -0.68 -10.17 3.67
N GLN A 2 -0.24 -10.77 4.78
CA GLN A 2 -0.99 -11.86 5.43
C GLN A 2 -2.41 -11.47 5.86
N ASP A 3 -2.59 -10.23 6.34
CA ASP A 3 -3.89 -9.72 6.79
C ASP A 3 -4.94 -9.62 5.67
N TYR A 4 -4.52 -9.50 4.41
CA TYR A 4 -5.39 -9.21 3.26
C TYR A 4 -5.17 -10.11 2.05
N PHE A 5 -4.22 -11.04 2.05
CA PHE A 5 -3.97 -11.89 0.88
C PHE A 5 -3.68 -13.34 1.26
N ALA A 6 -3.67 -13.66 2.56
CA ALA A 6 -3.59 -15.04 3.00
C ALA A 6 -4.94 -15.77 2.80
N PRO A 7 -4.95 -17.10 2.61
CA PRO A 7 -6.17 -17.89 2.54
C PRO A 7 -7.10 -17.70 3.75
N ASN A 8 -6.53 -17.52 4.95
CA ASN A 8 -7.26 -17.24 6.20
C ASN A 8 -7.09 -15.77 6.63
N CYS A 9 -7.12 -14.84 5.68
CA CYS A 9 -6.92 -13.42 5.97
C CYS A 9 -7.95 -12.89 6.99
N MET A 10 -7.49 -12.10 7.96
CA MET A 10 -8.36 -11.53 9.00
C MET A 10 -9.39 -10.53 8.44
N TYR A 11 -9.10 -9.95 7.28
CA TYR A 11 -9.95 -8.93 6.66
C TYR A 11 -10.62 -9.47 5.39
N PRO A 12 -11.94 -9.75 5.42
CA PRO A 12 -12.70 -10.15 4.23
C PRO A 12 -12.83 -9.01 3.21
N ASP A 13 -13.31 -9.35 2.01
CA ASP A 13 -13.30 -8.47 0.82
C ASP A 13 -14.01 -7.15 1.05
N ASP A 14 -15.11 -7.16 1.81
CA ASP A 14 -15.90 -5.96 2.09
C ASP A 14 -15.11 -4.94 2.92
N LEU A 15 -14.29 -5.41 3.88
CA LEU A 15 -13.42 -4.53 4.66
C LEU A 15 -12.27 -3.98 3.80
N PHE A 16 -11.73 -4.80 2.90
CA PHE A 16 -10.72 -4.35 1.94
C PHE A 16 -11.27 -3.25 1.04
N LYS A 17 -12.45 -3.47 0.43
CA LYS A 17 -13.13 -2.49 -0.43
C LYS A 17 -13.47 -1.22 0.35
N ARG A 18 -13.92 -1.30 1.60
CA ARG A 18 -14.19 -0.12 2.42
C ARG A 18 -12.92 0.70 2.67
N ARG A 19 -11.77 0.05 2.87
CA ARG A 19 -10.51 0.69 3.21
C ARG A 19 -9.75 1.26 2.02
N PHE A 20 -9.75 0.57 0.88
CA PHE A 20 -9.00 0.95 -0.31
C PHE A 20 -9.87 1.41 -1.48
N ARG A 21 -11.20 1.30 -1.37
CA ARG A 21 -12.19 1.67 -2.39
C ARG A 21 -12.01 0.94 -3.74
N MET A 22 -11.35 -0.22 -3.71
CA MET A 22 -11.10 -1.07 -4.87
C MET A 22 -11.07 -2.56 -4.48
N SER A 23 -11.09 -3.45 -5.47
CA SER A 23 -10.89 -4.89 -5.25
C SER A 23 -9.43 -5.21 -4.95
N ARG A 24 -9.18 -6.39 -4.36
CA ARG A 24 -7.82 -6.90 -4.10
C ARG A 24 -7.02 -7.06 -5.39
N ASP A 25 -7.65 -7.58 -6.44
CA ASP A 25 -7.00 -7.78 -7.75
C ASP A 25 -6.58 -6.46 -8.38
N LEU A 26 -7.44 -5.44 -8.33
CA LEU A 26 -7.10 -4.11 -8.84
C LEU A 26 -5.98 -3.48 -8.02
N PHE A 27 -6.00 -3.64 -6.69
CA PHE A 27 -4.91 -3.18 -5.84
C PHE A 27 -3.57 -3.83 -6.22
N LEU A 28 -3.54 -5.15 -6.42
CA LEU A 28 -2.34 -5.86 -6.84
C LEU A 28 -1.85 -5.40 -8.22
N HIS A 29 -2.77 -5.18 -9.15
CA HIS A 29 -2.43 -4.67 -10.47
C HIS A 29 -1.80 -3.27 -10.39
N VAL A 30 -2.38 -2.36 -9.60
CA VAL A 30 -1.82 -1.01 -9.35
C VAL A 30 -0.45 -1.12 -8.69
N MET A 31 -0.32 -1.95 -7.65
CA MET A 31 0.94 -2.15 -6.94
C MET A 31 2.05 -2.61 -7.88
N ASN A 32 1.81 -3.66 -8.67
CA ASN A 32 2.79 -4.20 -9.61
C ASN A 32 3.14 -3.18 -10.70
N THR A 33 2.15 -2.43 -11.19
CA THR A 33 2.38 -1.40 -12.21
C THR A 33 3.23 -0.26 -11.65
N VAL A 34 2.92 0.23 -10.45
CA VAL A 34 3.66 1.33 -9.82
C VAL A 34 5.08 0.89 -9.47
N GLU A 35 5.25 -0.30 -8.89
CA GLU A 35 6.57 -0.85 -8.56
C GLU A 35 7.47 -1.05 -9.79
N ALA A 36 6.88 -1.42 -10.94
CA ALA A 36 7.62 -1.57 -12.19
C ALA A 36 8.04 -0.22 -12.82
N ASN A 37 7.30 0.85 -12.55
CA ASN A 37 7.54 2.16 -13.16
C ASN A 37 8.33 3.12 -12.26
N ASP A 38 8.29 2.94 -10.94
CA ASP A 38 8.91 3.84 -9.98
C ASP A 38 9.67 3.08 -8.88
N SER A 39 10.99 3.27 -8.88
CA SER A 39 11.90 2.67 -7.90
C SER A 39 11.66 3.13 -6.46
N TYR A 40 10.93 4.22 -6.25
CA TYR A 40 10.45 4.62 -4.93
C TYR A 40 9.51 3.58 -4.33
N PHE A 41 8.78 2.80 -5.14
CA PHE A 41 7.89 1.77 -4.63
C PHE A 41 8.55 0.40 -4.51
N THR A 42 9.78 0.23 -5.00
CA THR A 42 10.55 -1.00 -4.76
C THR A 42 11.05 -1.04 -3.31
N GLN A 43 10.93 -2.20 -2.66
CA GLN A 43 11.52 -2.39 -1.34
C GLN A 43 13.06 -2.37 -1.45
N ARG A 44 13.70 -1.55 -0.62
CA ARG A 44 15.16 -1.38 -0.58
C ARG A 44 15.64 -1.33 0.86
N ASN A 45 16.91 -1.66 1.06
CA ASN A 45 17.55 -1.45 2.36
C ASN A 45 17.69 0.06 2.62
N ASP A 46 17.46 0.46 3.86
CA ASP A 46 17.70 1.81 4.32
C ASP A 46 19.20 2.09 4.52
N ALA A 47 19.54 3.29 4.98
CA ALA A 47 20.92 3.71 5.18
C ALA A 47 21.67 2.88 6.23
N VAL A 48 20.96 2.15 7.09
CA VAL A 48 21.52 1.28 8.13
C VAL A 48 21.58 -0.19 7.69
N GLY A 49 21.02 -0.50 6.51
CA GLY A 49 21.01 -1.84 5.92
C GLY A 49 19.75 -2.65 6.23
N GLU A 50 18.75 -2.06 6.89
CA GLU A 50 17.50 -2.71 7.25
C GLU A 50 16.50 -2.63 6.09
N LEU A 51 15.69 -3.67 5.91
CA LEU A 51 14.65 -3.67 4.87
C LEU A 51 13.61 -2.59 5.17
N GLY A 52 13.57 -1.56 4.31
CA GLY A 52 12.58 -0.49 4.40
C GLY A 52 11.16 -0.96 4.08
N LEU A 53 10.22 0.01 4.05
CA LEU A 53 8.83 -0.27 3.72
C LEU A 53 8.69 -1.03 2.41
N SER A 54 7.89 -2.10 2.45
CA SER A 54 7.52 -2.87 1.26
C SER A 54 6.66 -2.05 0.30
N SER A 55 6.68 -2.44 -0.97
CA SER A 55 5.84 -1.90 -2.04
C SER A 55 4.36 -1.92 -1.65
N TYR A 56 3.91 -3.02 -1.04
CA TYR A 56 2.57 -3.13 -0.47
C TYR A 56 2.26 -2.02 0.53
N GLN A 57 3.16 -1.76 1.49
CA GLN A 57 2.92 -0.76 2.54
C GLN A 57 2.87 0.66 1.97
N ARG A 58 3.78 0.98 1.04
CA ARG A 58 3.81 2.29 0.36
C ARG A 58 2.54 2.53 -0.46
N VAL A 59 2.20 1.59 -1.34
CA VAL A 59 0.98 1.67 -2.17
C VAL A 59 -0.28 1.68 -1.31
N ALA A 60 -0.33 0.87 -0.25
CA ALA A 60 -1.45 0.86 0.69
C ALA A 60 -1.61 2.21 1.42
N ALA A 61 -0.52 2.88 1.78
CA ALA A 61 -0.58 4.22 2.38
C ALA A 61 -1.13 5.25 1.37
N CYS A 62 -0.55 5.31 0.16
CA CYS A 62 -0.99 6.23 -0.89
C CYS A 62 -2.47 6.03 -1.26
N ILE A 63 -2.89 4.79 -1.52
CA ILE A 63 -4.28 4.49 -1.90
C ILE A 63 -5.24 4.82 -0.77
N ARG A 64 -4.89 4.52 0.49
CA ARG A 64 -5.74 4.92 1.64
C ARG A 64 -5.90 6.43 1.72
N HIS A 65 -4.81 7.17 1.47
CA HIS A 65 -4.84 8.63 1.48
C HIS A 65 -5.77 9.17 0.37
N LEU A 66 -5.60 8.68 -0.85
CA LEU A 66 -6.47 9.02 -2.00
C LEU A 66 -7.94 8.65 -1.76
N ALA A 67 -8.19 7.49 -1.13
CA ALA A 67 -9.53 6.98 -0.87
C ALA A 67 -10.27 7.71 0.28
N THR A 68 -9.52 8.32 1.21
CA THR A 68 -10.08 8.99 2.39
C THR A 68 -10.22 10.50 2.16
N GLY A 69 -9.58 11.06 1.13
CA GLY A 69 -9.66 12.49 0.80
C GLY A 69 -8.95 13.40 1.82
N THR A 70 -8.05 12.84 2.63
CA THR A 70 -7.27 13.59 3.61
C THR A 70 -6.28 14.52 2.90
N ALA A 71 -6.23 15.79 3.32
CA ALA A 71 -5.30 16.78 2.77
C ALA A 71 -3.84 16.29 2.95
N MET A 72 -3.00 16.43 1.92
CA MET A 72 -1.58 16.05 1.95
C MET A 72 -0.74 16.86 2.95
N ASP A 73 -1.28 17.95 3.50
CA ASP A 73 -0.55 18.97 4.27
C ASP A 73 -0.10 18.52 5.67
N ASP A 74 -0.64 17.41 6.21
CA ASP A 74 -0.34 16.93 7.57
C ASP A 74 0.85 15.94 7.67
N LEU A 75 1.49 15.59 6.54
CA LEU A 75 2.51 14.51 6.49
C LEU A 75 3.90 14.95 6.01
N ASP A 76 4.09 16.20 5.59
CA ASP A 76 5.41 16.71 5.14
C ASP A 76 6.17 17.51 6.22
N ASP A 77 5.55 17.76 7.38
CA ASP A 77 6.17 18.43 8.53
C ASP A 77 6.13 17.53 9.78
N ARG A 78 7.12 16.64 9.94
CA ARG A 78 7.59 16.13 11.24
C ARG A 78 9.06 15.70 11.20
#